data_AF-A0A1G7GRN9-F1
#
_entry.id   AF-A0A1G7GRN9-F1
#
_cell.length_a   1.000
_cell.length_b   1.000
_cell.length_c   1.000
_cell.angle_alpha   90.00
_cell.angle_beta   90.00
_cell.angle_gamma   90.00
#
_symmetry.space_group_name_H-M   'P 1'
#
loop_
_entity.id
_entity.type
_entity.pdbx_description
1 polymer ?
#
loop_
_entity_poly.entity_id
_entity_poly.type
_entity_poly.pdbx_seq_one_letter_code
_entity_poly.pdbx_strand_id
1 'polypeptide(L)'
;MTPTPETLPDDPAVLKAMLLAKTEEVSRMATSLRAYEAMVEALKLRIARLKRQKFGRSSEKIDREIAQLELALEGLEVARAVAEPAPADDEETDPPPESETASDPGQSSQKTAPRRRGKPKVAPDTPRERIVLDPGEQCPAYGGPLRLVGEDVAEILDFIAAKLKVVETARLK
;
A
#
# COMPACT_ATOMS: atom_id res chain seq x y z
N MET A 1 -20.80 6.81 33.35
CA MET A 1 -20.92 7.68 34.54
C MET A 1 -19.52 8.08 34.97
N THR A 2 -19.12 9.32 34.67
CA THR A 2 -17.86 9.90 35.17
C THR A 2 -18.05 10.25 36.65
N PRO A 3 -17.10 9.88 37.54
CA PRO A 3 -17.20 10.25 38.94
C PRO A 3 -17.09 11.79 39.05
N THR A 4 -18.06 12.41 39.73
CA THR A 4 -18.04 13.84 40.05
C THR A 4 -17.28 14.06 41.35
N PRO A 5 -16.68 15.25 41.58
CA PRO A 5 -15.91 15.51 42.80
C PRO A 5 -16.70 15.29 44.10
N GLU A 6 -18.03 15.47 44.06
CA GLU A 6 -18.93 15.24 45.21
C GLU A 6 -19.16 13.77 45.56
N THR A 7 -18.75 12.83 44.69
CA THR A 7 -18.87 11.37 44.94
C THR A 7 -17.54 10.70 45.32
N LEU A 8 -16.47 11.49 45.45
CA LEU A 8 -15.16 10.97 45.85
C LEU A 8 -15.05 10.83 47.38
N PRO A 9 -14.37 9.79 47.89
CA PRO A 9 -14.05 9.69 49.31
C PRO A 9 -13.09 10.79 49.76
N ASP A 10 -13.32 11.39 50.93
CA ASP A 10 -12.42 12.42 51.50
C ASP A 10 -11.17 11.84 52.18
N ASP A 11 -11.08 10.52 52.34
CA ASP A 11 -9.91 9.87 52.96
C ASP A 11 -8.70 9.84 52.01
N PRO A 12 -7.58 10.50 52.35
CA PRO A 12 -6.39 10.54 51.50
C PRO A 12 -5.75 9.15 51.29
N ALA A 13 -5.94 8.19 52.19
CA ALA A 13 -5.44 6.83 51.99
C ALA A 13 -6.23 6.10 50.90
N VAL A 14 -7.56 6.23 50.92
CA VAL A 14 -8.47 5.65 49.91
C VAL A 14 -8.25 6.28 48.54
N LEU A 15 -8.08 7.61 48.48
CA LEU A 15 -7.79 8.32 47.22
C LEU A 15 -6.46 7.88 46.58
N LYS A 16 -5.40 7.72 47.39
CA LYS A 16 -4.11 7.23 46.88
C LYS A 16 -4.21 5.81 46.34
N ALA A 17 -4.96 4.93 47.00
CA ALA A 17 -5.19 3.57 46.52
C ALA A 17 -5.98 3.55 45.19
N MET A 18 -7.02 4.39 45.06
CA MET A 18 -7.74 4.56 43.79
C MET A 18 -6.85 5.11 42.68
N LEU A 19 -6.00 6.09 42.98
CA LEU A 19 -5.08 6.67 41.98
C LEU A 19 -4.08 5.63 41.48
N LEU A 20 -3.49 4.84 42.37
CA LEU A 20 -2.60 3.74 41.97
C LEU A 20 -3.33 2.73 41.07
N ALA A 21 -4.52 2.29 41.47
CA ALA A 21 -5.34 1.39 40.66
C ALA A 21 -5.64 1.98 39.27
N LYS A 22 -5.99 3.27 39.19
CA LYS A 22 -6.21 3.96 37.92
C LYS A 22 -4.95 4.12 37.09
N THR A 23 -3.79 4.39 37.68
CA THR A 23 -2.53 4.46 36.94
C THR A 23 -2.14 3.10 36.35
N GLU A 24 -2.40 2.01 37.08
CA GLU A 24 -2.22 0.66 36.55
C GLU A 24 -3.16 0.39 35.37
N GLU A 25 -4.46 0.70 35.51
CA GLU A 25 -5.44 0.57 34.42
C GLU A 25 -5.03 1.38 33.19
N VAL A 26 -4.66 2.65 33.36
CA VAL A 26 -4.20 3.52 32.26
C VAL A 26 -2.93 2.97 31.63
N SER A 27 -1.99 2.45 32.42
CA SER A 27 -0.77 1.84 31.87
C SER A 27 -1.07 0.61 31.01
N ARG A 28 -2.03 -0.24 31.42
CA ARG A 28 -2.46 -1.43 30.67
C ARG A 28 -3.18 -1.04 29.37
N MET A 29 -4.00 0.02 29.39
CA MET A 29 -4.62 0.55 28.18
C MET A 29 -3.59 1.21 27.25
N ALA A 30 -2.60 1.91 27.79
CA ALA A 30 -1.55 2.52 26.99
C ALA A 30 -0.68 1.48 26.28
N THR A 31 -0.39 0.34 26.92
CA THR A 31 0.36 -0.74 26.27
C THR A 31 -0.46 -1.42 25.17
N SER A 32 -1.76 -1.63 25.36
CA SER A 32 -2.62 -2.21 24.31
C SER A 32 -2.74 -1.26 23.12
N LEU A 33 -2.94 0.05 23.35
CA LEU A 33 -2.99 1.05 22.29
C LEU A 33 -1.71 1.06 21.45
N ARG A 34 -0.53 1.04 22.08
CA ARG A 34 0.75 0.97 21.35
C ARG A 34 0.87 -0.30 20.51
N ALA A 35 0.38 -1.44 21.00
CA ALA A 35 0.39 -2.69 20.25
C ALA A 35 -0.52 -2.61 19.01
N TYR A 36 -1.70 -2.00 19.15
CA TYR A 36 -2.60 -1.75 18.02
C TYR A 36 -2.01 -0.77 17.01
N GLU A 37 -1.41 0.34 17.46
CA GLU A 37 -0.73 1.30 16.60
C GLU A 37 0.38 0.63 15.78
N ALA A 38 1.23 -0.18 16.41
CA ALA A 38 2.28 -0.93 15.73
C ALA A 38 1.72 -1.91 14.68
N MET A 39 0.57 -2.55 14.96
CA MET A 39 -0.10 -3.43 14.00
C MET A 39 -0.62 -2.65 12.78
N VAL A 40 -1.24 -1.49 13.01
CA VAL A 40 -1.72 -0.60 11.94
C VAL A 40 -0.56 -0.12 11.07
N GLU A 41 0.55 0.31 11.68
CA GLU A 41 1.76 0.72 10.95
C GLU A 41 2.35 -0.43 10.11
N ALA A 42 2.41 -1.64 10.67
CA ALA A 42 2.88 -2.82 9.94
C ALA A 42 2.01 -3.13 8.72
N LEU A 43 0.68 -3.04 8.85
CA LEU A 43 -0.26 -3.20 7.73
C LEU A 43 -0.07 -2.11 6.67
N LYS A 44 0.05 -0.84 7.07
CA LYS A 44 0.33 0.29 6.15
C LYS A 44 1.63 0.07 5.37
N LEU A 45 2.69 -0.36 6.04
CA LEU A 45 3.99 -0.64 5.41
C LEU A 45 3.89 -1.81 4.42
N ARG A 46 3.19 -2.89 4.78
CA ARG A 46 2.93 -4.04 3.92
C ARG A 46 2.19 -3.62 2.64
N ILE A 47 1.12 -2.84 2.77
CA ILE A 47 0.36 -2.30 1.63
C ILE A 47 1.26 -1.45 0.74
N ALA A 48 2.05 -0.53 1.31
CA ALA A 48 2.96 0.33 0.56
C ALA A 48 4.01 -0.49 -0.21
N ARG A 49 4.55 -1.56 0.38
CA ARG A 49 5.49 -2.48 -0.27
C ARG A 49 4.83 -3.21 -1.45
N LEU A 50 3.64 -3.77 -1.26
CA LEU A 50 2.89 -4.46 -2.31
C LEU A 50 2.53 -3.51 -3.46
N LYS A 51 2.10 -2.28 -3.15
CA LYS A 51 1.82 -1.25 -4.16
C LYS A 51 3.04 -0.92 -5.04
N ARG A 52 4.26 -0.95 -4.49
CA ARG A 52 5.51 -0.74 -5.24
C ARG A 52 5.90 -1.93 -6.13
N GLN A 53 5.43 -3.14 -5.83
CA GLN A 53 5.77 -4.38 -6.53
C GLN A 53 4.81 -4.74 -7.69
N LYS A 54 3.80 -3.89 -7.97
CA LYS A 54 2.78 -4.18 -9.01
C LYS A 54 3.34 -4.15 -10.44
N PHE A 55 3.57 -5.32 -11.05
CA PHE A 55 3.74 -5.48 -12.51
C PHE A 55 3.29 -6.88 -12.99
N GLY A 56 2.62 -6.97 -14.15
CA GLY A 56 2.31 -8.24 -14.84
C GLY A 56 1.12 -9.03 -14.28
N ARG A 57 0.93 -10.30 -14.69
CA ARG A 57 -0.17 -11.18 -14.18
C ARG A 57 -0.14 -11.40 -12.67
N SER A 58 1.02 -11.23 -12.03
CA SER A 58 1.15 -11.22 -10.57
C SER A 58 0.55 -9.96 -9.93
N SER A 59 0.38 -8.85 -10.68
CA SER A 59 -0.24 -7.63 -10.16
C SER A 59 -1.70 -7.84 -9.79
N GLU A 60 -2.47 -8.62 -10.54
CA GLU A 60 -3.88 -8.91 -10.20
C GLU A 60 -4.01 -9.63 -8.86
N LYS A 61 -3.07 -10.53 -8.54
CA LYS A 61 -3.04 -11.20 -7.22
C LYS A 61 -2.64 -10.24 -6.12
N ILE A 62 -1.63 -9.40 -6.37
CA ILE A 62 -1.18 -8.34 -5.46
C ILE A 62 -2.30 -7.32 -5.21
N ASP A 63 -3.11 -7.00 -6.22
CA ASP A 63 -4.26 -6.09 -6.12
C ASP A 63 -5.32 -6.64 -5.16
N ARG A 64 -5.61 -7.94 -5.25
CA ARG A 64 -6.54 -8.62 -4.34
C ARG A 64 -6.01 -8.65 -2.90
N GLU A 65 -4.71 -8.94 -2.72
CA GLU A 65 -4.08 -8.92 -1.40
C GLU A 65 -4.12 -7.50 -0.79
N ILE A 66 -3.85 -6.46 -1.59
CA ILE A 66 -3.95 -5.06 -1.13
C ILE A 66 -5.38 -4.75 -0.69
N ALA A 67 -6.40 -5.10 -1.48
CA ALA A 67 -7.79 -4.84 -1.13
C ALA A 67 -8.21 -5.53 0.18
N GLN A 68 -7.74 -6.76 0.43
CA GLN A 68 -7.99 -7.45 1.69
C GLN A 68 -7.33 -6.76 2.89
N LEU A 69 -6.10 -6.30 2.73
CA LEU A 69 -5.37 -5.59 3.79
C LEU A 69 -5.96 -4.20 4.06
N GLU A 70 -6.42 -3.49 3.01
CA GLU A 70 -7.12 -2.21 3.14
C GLU A 70 -8.45 -2.39 3.89
N LEU A 71 -9.25 -3.41 3.55
CA LEU A 71 -10.48 -3.73 4.27
C LEU A 71 -10.23 -4.06 5.75
N ALA A 72 -9.17 -4.83 6.05
CA ALA A 72 -8.81 -5.14 7.43
C ALA A 72 -8.41 -3.88 8.22
N LEU A 73 -7.72 -2.94 7.57
CA LEU A 73 -7.30 -1.68 8.16
C LEU A 73 -8.50 -0.75 8.43
N GLU A 74 -9.41 -0.63 7.47
CA GLU A 74 -10.67 0.10 7.65
C GLU A 74 -11.49 -0.45 8.83
N GLY A 75 -11.56 -1.79 8.97
CA GLY A 75 -12.23 -2.41 10.12
C GLY A 75 -11.62 -2.01 11.48
N LEU A 76 -10.29 -1.89 11.55
CA LEU A 76 -9.61 -1.42 12.76
C LEU A 76 -9.87 0.08 13.03
N GLU A 77 -9.89 0.91 11.98
CA GLU A 77 -10.17 2.34 12.08
C GLU A 77 -11.62 2.61 12.52
N VAL A 78 -12.59 1.85 11.99
CA VAL A 78 -13.99 1.91 12.43
C VAL A 78 -14.13 1.45 13.89
N ALA A 79 -13.50 0.34 14.27
CA ALA A 79 -13.53 -0.13 15.65
C ALA A 79 -12.99 0.91 16.64
N ARG A 80 -11.93 1.65 16.24
CA ARG A 80 -11.41 2.77 17.02
C ARG A 80 -12.40 3.92 17.10
N ALA A 81 -13.00 4.33 15.99
CA ALA A 81 -13.96 5.44 15.96
C ALA A 81 -15.23 5.15 16.78
N VAL A 82 -15.65 3.89 16.89
CA VAL A 82 -16.78 3.47 17.75
C VAL A 82 -16.39 3.47 19.24
N ALA A 83 -15.12 3.20 19.55
CA ALA A 83 -14.63 3.16 20.92
C ALA A 83 -14.31 4.56 21.49
N GLU A 84 -13.95 5.51 20.65
CA GLU A 84 -13.85 6.93 21.02
C GLU A 84 -15.27 7.52 21.08
N PRO A 85 -15.80 7.94 22.25
CA PRO A 85 -17.10 8.60 22.29
C PRO A 85 -17.01 9.91 21.49
N ALA A 86 -18.01 10.18 20.64
CA ALA A 86 -18.17 11.48 20.00
C ALA A 86 -18.11 12.58 21.07
N PRO A 87 -17.43 13.71 20.81
CA PRO A 87 -17.51 14.85 21.73
C PRO A 87 -18.99 15.19 21.92
N ALA A 88 -19.41 15.31 23.18
CA ALA A 88 -20.73 15.84 23.48
C ALA A 88 -20.76 17.28 22.96
N ASP A 89 -21.59 17.52 21.94
CA ASP A 89 -21.93 18.84 21.46
C ASP A 89 -22.72 19.55 22.59
N ASP A 90 -22.07 20.48 23.29
CA ASP A 90 -22.78 21.55 24.01
C ASP A 90 -23.10 22.63 22.97
N GLU A 91 -24.38 22.73 22.59
CA GLU A 91 -24.93 23.75 21.69
C GLU A 91 -24.90 25.15 22.32
N GLU A 92 -24.40 26.15 21.58
CA GLU A 92 -25.16 27.37 21.22
C GLU A 92 -24.27 28.35 20.44
N THR A 93 -24.42 28.38 19.11
CA THR A 93 -24.65 29.63 18.38
C THR A 93 -25.39 29.27 17.10
N ASP A 94 -26.65 29.68 17.09
CA ASP A 94 -27.72 29.43 16.13
C ASP A 94 -27.52 30.21 14.78
N PRO A 95 -28.41 30.13 13.77
CA PRO A 95 -28.21 29.38 12.52
C PRO A 95 -28.18 30.30 11.25
N PRO A 96 -28.06 29.78 10.00
CA PRO A 96 -27.78 30.58 8.80
C PRO A 96 -29.05 31.07 8.09
N PRO A 97 -28.98 32.09 7.21
CA PRO A 97 -30.00 32.28 6.19
C PRO A 97 -29.57 31.58 4.89
N GLU A 98 -30.50 30.75 4.41
CA GLU A 98 -30.49 30.06 3.13
C GLU A 98 -30.62 31.06 1.95
N SER A 99 -29.92 30.80 0.85
CA SER A 99 -30.34 31.12 -0.53
C SER A 99 -29.51 30.24 -1.46
N GLU A 100 -30.05 29.10 -1.87
CA GLU A 100 -30.78 28.90 -3.13
C GLU A 100 -29.94 28.99 -4.41
N THR A 101 -30.21 28.02 -5.29
CA THR A 101 -29.92 27.94 -6.73
C THR A 101 -28.50 27.50 -7.12
N ALA A 102 -28.33 26.24 -7.53
CA ALA A 102 -28.58 25.67 -8.86
C ALA A 102 -27.44 25.96 -9.87
N SER A 103 -26.91 24.85 -10.41
CA SER A 103 -26.48 24.69 -11.81
C SER A 103 -25.23 25.43 -12.32
N ASP A 104 -24.12 24.68 -12.38
CA ASP A 104 -23.19 24.50 -13.52
C ASP A 104 -22.44 25.76 -14.08
N PRO A 105 -21.54 25.62 -15.08
CA PRO A 105 -20.29 24.86 -15.18
C PRO A 105 -19.06 25.79 -15.15
N GLY A 106 -17.89 25.21 -14.85
CA GLY A 106 -16.64 25.69 -15.43
C GLY A 106 -15.67 26.35 -14.46
N GLN A 107 -14.62 25.61 -14.13
CA GLN A 107 -13.27 26.15 -14.29
C GLN A 107 -12.26 25.03 -14.50
N SER A 108 -11.62 25.14 -15.66
CA SER A 108 -10.60 24.28 -16.22
C SER A 108 -9.40 24.12 -15.30
N SER A 109 -9.21 22.93 -14.75
CA SER A 109 -7.86 22.42 -14.48
C SER A 109 -7.59 21.31 -15.49
N GLN A 110 -6.67 21.65 -16.38
CA GLN A 110 -6.29 20.93 -17.59
C GLN A 110 -6.20 19.42 -17.34
N LYS A 111 -7.00 18.66 -18.09
CA LYS A 111 -6.77 17.23 -18.32
C LYS A 111 -5.34 17.08 -18.81
N THR A 112 -4.41 16.78 -17.91
CA THR A 112 -3.08 16.33 -18.31
C THR A 112 -3.31 15.09 -19.14
N ALA A 113 -3.07 15.20 -20.45
CA ALA A 113 -3.12 14.09 -21.38
C ALA A 113 -2.39 12.90 -20.76
N PRO A 114 -2.88 11.66 -20.95
CA PRO A 114 -2.21 10.49 -20.41
C PRO A 114 -0.77 10.52 -20.92
N ARG A 115 0.18 10.81 -20.02
CA ARG A 115 1.60 10.70 -20.33
C ARG A 115 1.75 9.26 -20.80
N ARG A 116 1.95 9.06 -22.11
CA ARG A 116 2.40 7.78 -22.65
C ARG A 116 3.56 7.39 -21.75
N ARG A 117 3.36 6.34 -20.94
CA ARG A 117 4.41 5.82 -20.09
C ARG A 117 5.51 5.42 -21.05
N GLY A 118 6.51 6.29 -21.21
CA GLY A 118 7.71 5.96 -21.95
C GLY A 118 8.27 4.68 -21.36
N LYS A 119 9.02 3.93 -22.17
CA LYS A 119 9.76 2.76 -21.69
C LYS A 119 10.43 3.13 -20.36
N PRO A 120 10.34 2.28 -19.32
CA PRO A 120 10.94 2.56 -18.03
C PRO A 120 12.40 2.99 -18.23
N LYS A 121 12.80 4.12 -17.64
CA LYS A 121 14.18 4.60 -17.74
C LYS A 121 15.06 3.64 -16.96
N VAL A 122 15.81 2.81 -17.70
CA VAL A 122 16.74 1.82 -17.16
C VAL A 122 18.14 2.37 -17.38
N ALA A 123 19.03 2.20 -16.40
CA ALA A 123 20.38 2.74 -16.49
C ALA A 123 21.12 2.11 -17.70
N PRO A 124 21.93 2.88 -18.44
CA PRO A 124 22.55 2.41 -19.67
C PRO A 124 23.49 1.20 -19.47
N ASP A 125 24.02 1.06 -18.25
CA ASP A 125 24.91 -0.01 -17.77
C ASP A 125 24.17 -1.24 -17.20
N THR A 126 22.84 -1.25 -17.22
CA THR A 126 22.05 -2.40 -16.74
C THR A 126 22.39 -3.64 -17.57
N PRO A 127 22.72 -4.79 -16.95
CA PRO A 127 23.09 -6.00 -17.68
C PRO A 127 21.95 -6.47 -18.60
N ARG A 128 22.28 -6.76 -19.87
CA ARG A 128 21.32 -7.19 -20.88
C ARG A 128 21.66 -8.61 -21.34
N GLU A 129 20.67 -9.48 -21.32
CA GLU A 129 20.75 -10.81 -21.91
C GLU A 129 20.04 -10.78 -23.28
N ARG A 130 20.77 -11.13 -24.35
CA ARG A 130 20.22 -11.19 -25.71
C ARG A 130 19.92 -12.65 -26.06
N ILE A 131 18.64 -12.94 -26.27
CA ILE A 131 18.19 -14.25 -26.73
C ILE A 131 17.87 -14.13 -28.22
N VAL A 132 18.60 -14.87 -29.06
CA VAL A 132 18.36 -14.93 -30.50
C VAL A 132 17.50 -16.15 -30.79
N LEU A 133 16.37 -15.95 -31.45
CA LEU A 133 15.53 -17.04 -31.95
C LEU A 133 16.03 -17.43 -33.34
N ASP A 134 16.54 -18.66 -33.48
CA ASP A 134 17.06 -19.17 -34.74
C ASP A 134 15.90 -19.66 -35.65
N PRO A 135 15.71 -19.06 -36.85
CA PRO A 135 14.73 -19.53 -37.82
C PRO A 135 15.20 -20.74 -38.65
N GLY A 136 16.46 -21.18 -38.50
CA GLY A 136 17.11 -22.19 -39.34
C GLY A 136 17.80 -21.61 -40.57
N GLU A 137 18.35 -22.48 -41.43
CA GLU A 137 19.13 -22.06 -42.60
C GLU A 137 18.29 -21.94 -43.90
N GLN A 138 17.10 -22.55 -43.92
CA GLN A 138 16.30 -22.75 -45.13
C GLN A 138 14.87 -22.27 -44.94
N CYS A 139 14.31 -21.65 -45.99
CA CYS A 139 12.93 -21.20 -45.96
C CYS A 139 11.96 -22.39 -45.94
N PRO A 140 11.07 -22.52 -44.94
CA PRO A 140 10.16 -23.66 -44.85
C PRO A 140 9.12 -23.72 -45.99
N ALA A 141 8.90 -22.61 -46.71
CA ALA A 141 7.96 -22.55 -47.83
C ALA A 141 8.61 -22.84 -49.20
N TYR A 142 9.88 -22.49 -49.38
CA TYR A 142 10.53 -22.50 -50.70
C TYR A 142 11.88 -23.25 -50.74
N GLY A 143 12.41 -23.71 -49.60
CA GLY A 143 13.64 -24.47 -49.49
C GLY A 143 14.94 -23.71 -49.80
N GLY A 144 14.85 -22.44 -50.20
CA GLY A 144 16.01 -21.60 -50.48
C GLY A 144 16.73 -21.12 -49.21
N PRO A 145 17.99 -20.67 -49.33
CA PRO A 145 18.77 -20.18 -48.20
C PRO A 145 18.17 -18.89 -47.62
N LEU A 146 18.11 -18.81 -46.29
CA LEU A 146 17.64 -17.61 -45.59
C LEU A 146 18.77 -16.56 -45.52
N ARG A 147 18.40 -15.29 -45.75
CA ARG A 147 19.29 -14.14 -45.60
C ARG A 147 18.70 -13.16 -44.59
N LEU A 148 19.56 -12.61 -43.73
CA LEU A 148 19.17 -11.57 -42.78
C LEU A 148 18.77 -10.28 -43.50
N VAL A 149 17.53 -9.83 -43.28
CA VAL A 149 16.99 -8.57 -43.83
C VAL A 149 16.87 -7.48 -42.76
N GLY A 150 16.50 -7.86 -41.54
CA GLY A 150 16.33 -6.97 -40.40
C GLY A 150 16.14 -7.75 -39.12
N GLU A 151 16.14 -7.04 -37.99
CA GLU A 151 15.92 -7.62 -36.66
C GLU A 151 14.83 -6.83 -35.95
N ASP A 152 13.80 -7.53 -35.48
CA ASP A 152 12.80 -6.98 -34.58
C ASP A 152 13.21 -7.26 -33.13
N VAL A 153 13.45 -6.18 -32.36
CA VAL A 153 13.94 -6.29 -30.98
C VAL A 153 12.82 -5.99 -29.99
N ALA A 154 12.49 -6.96 -29.15
CA ALA A 154 11.60 -6.77 -28.00
C ALA A 154 12.42 -6.72 -26.68
N GLU A 155 12.28 -5.63 -25.93
CA GLU A 155 12.93 -5.46 -24.63
C GLU A 155 11.93 -5.76 -23.51
N ILE A 156 12.28 -6.71 -22.63
CA ILE A 156 11.52 -7.03 -21.42
C ILE A 156 12.43 -6.79 -20.22
N LEU A 157 11.91 -6.09 -19.20
CA LEU A 157 12.64 -5.88 -17.94
C LEU A 157 12.31 -6.99 -16.97
N ASP A 158 13.32 -7.77 -16.61
CA ASP A 158 13.23 -8.80 -15.58
C ASP A 158 13.85 -8.27 -14.27
N PHE A 159 13.07 -8.27 -13.19
CA PHE A 159 13.53 -7.77 -11.89
C PHE A 159 14.09 -8.93 -11.06
N ILE A 160 15.40 -8.93 -10.83
CA ILE A 160 16.11 -9.99 -10.13
C ILE A 160 16.73 -9.41 -8.85
N ALA A 161 16.20 -9.77 -7.68
CA ALA A 161 16.59 -9.15 -6.41
C ALA A 161 17.96 -9.61 -5.85
N ALA A 162 18.50 -10.75 -6.28
CA ALA A 162 19.86 -11.23 -5.98
C ALA A 162 20.19 -12.46 -6.85
N LYS A 163 21.34 -12.50 -7.54
CA LYS A 163 21.79 -13.70 -8.30
C LYS A 163 23.26 -14.03 -8.01
N LEU A 164 23.50 -15.28 -7.62
CA LEU A 164 24.78 -15.97 -7.73
C LEU A 164 24.53 -17.26 -8.53
N LYS A 165 25.35 -17.57 -9.53
CA LYS A 165 25.30 -18.87 -10.23
C LYS A 165 26.71 -19.45 -10.37
N VAL A 166 26.82 -20.75 -10.14
CA VAL A 166 27.99 -21.56 -10.48
C VAL A 166 27.52 -22.53 -11.56
N VAL A 167 28.22 -22.55 -12.70
CA VAL A 167 27.89 -23.41 -13.85
C VAL A 167 29.05 -24.38 -14.02
N GLU A 168 28.81 -25.65 -13.70
CA GLU A 168 29.75 -26.75 -13.95
C GLU A 168 29.31 -27.53 -15.19
N THR A 169 30.25 -27.80 -16.09
CA THR A 169 30.00 -28.58 -17.31
C THR A 169 30.98 -29.74 -17.37
N ALA A 170 30.47 -30.96 -17.18
CA ALA A 170 31.25 -32.18 -17.26
C ALA A 170 31.24 -32.73 -18.70
N ARG A 171 32.38 -33.27 -19.14
CA ARG A 171 32.49 -34.05 -20.40
C ARG A 171 32.66 -35.53 -20.04
N LEU A 172 31.81 -36.38 -20.60
CA LEU A 172 31.91 -37.83 -20.49
C LEU A 172 33.17 -38.32 -21.22
N LYS A 173 33.89 -39.25 -20.59
CA LYS A 173 34.97 -40.02 -21.23
C LYS A 173 34.39 -41.25 -21.91
#